data_AF-A0A1B9GCG9-F1
#
_entry.id   AF-A0A1B9GCG9-F1
#
_cell.length_a   1.000
_cell.length_b   1.000
_cell.length_c   1.000
_cell.angle_alpha   90.00
_cell.angle_beta   90.00
_cell.angle_gamma   90.00
#
_symmetry.space_group_name_H-M   'P 1'
#
loop_
_entity.id
_entity.type
_entity.pdbx_description
1 polymer ?
#
loop_
_entity_poly.entity_id
_entity_poly.type
_entity_poly.pdbx_seq_one_letter_code
_entity_poly.pdbx_strand_id
1 'polypeptide(L)'
;MTTTLSKTKDNVINTPGGIIHVRPYRSSSNAQLKAVLSFTPRVSSLDRTNERSQTDEFRGFFVLFWIGLALLFLRTSMQSWEENRTPLSWTFGRLITGDALVLAISDILMVLTMFVCVPFVKGLQNRWYRYHWTGLILQHTFQTIYLGTAVWWGWHRQWYWVQSGFLVLQPLCNHTELTAIAQMHSYMSHNGMLATVYFQLQEEKRQLEEAIKHIPGGREQLLSEAADRKAHLEALEGPTPVGTPGPGTPALSSRSSFSAPIASNTTGYEDPSAALRRQVGGFTESSSAREDTPESGLAPSAEIRQRKSISKPKKKHQATDALPPPRPNLPLGTSLEPSHSTLPHEPSPPSPLAWSSNEQIALLARNIDAMQEELKSNGAKGLVWPQNVTYKHFLDFMFFPTLVYQLEYPRTKTMRPLVVVEKVVATLGTFSLIYTITEHYILPVIPKPGDPLLRSFINLALPMMVNYLFIIFECVCTGFAELSYFADREFYQDWWNSTSWDQFSRKWNKPVHTFLLRHVYASTMTGLQLSRTSAAFVTFLLSALCHELVMAVVTKKIRPYLFLMQMAQLPMIALGKLPIVKRNKTVGNIVFWAGLMSGFPLL
;
A
#
# COMPACT_ATOMS: atom_id res chain seq x y z
N MET A 1 -4.48 7.28 14.53
CA MET A 1 -5.71 7.14 13.72
C MET A 1 -6.91 7.30 14.63
N THR A 2 -7.74 8.31 14.38
CA THR A 2 -8.92 8.60 15.19
C THR A 2 -10.14 8.55 14.29
N THR A 3 -10.92 7.47 14.38
CA THR A 3 -12.33 7.48 13.98
C THR A 3 -13.07 8.33 14.99
N THR A 4 -12.94 9.65 14.84
CA THR A 4 -13.63 10.60 15.70
C THR A 4 -14.83 11.12 14.94
N LEU A 5 -15.99 11.01 15.60
CA LEU A 5 -17.07 11.97 15.43
C LEU A 5 -16.46 13.37 15.33
N SER A 6 -16.97 14.18 14.40
CA SER A 6 -16.63 15.60 14.25
C SER A 6 -16.27 16.26 15.60
N LYS A 7 -15.07 16.86 15.71
CA LYS A 7 -14.69 17.72 16.86
C LYS A 7 -15.55 19.00 16.93
N THR A 8 -16.29 19.31 15.87
CA THR A 8 -17.26 20.40 15.86
C THR A 8 -18.38 20.03 16.84
N LYS A 9 -18.59 20.91 17.82
CA LYS A 9 -19.65 20.85 18.84
C LYS A 9 -20.95 20.33 18.23
N ASP A 10 -21.69 19.57 19.03
CA ASP A 10 -23.04 19.10 18.74
C ASP A 10 -23.81 20.13 17.91
N ASN A 11 -24.17 19.77 16.67
CA ASN A 11 -25.17 20.55 15.94
C ASN A 11 -26.49 20.26 16.64
N VAL A 12 -26.77 21.08 17.65
CA VAL A 12 -28.04 21.09 18.35
C VAL A 12 -29.07 21.68 17.41
N ILE A 13 -29.95 20.85 16.87
CA ILE A 13 -31.13 21.31 16.15
C ILE A 13 -32.24 21.41 17.19
N ASN A 14 -32.60 22.65 17.54
CA ASN A 14 -33.77 22.90 18.40
C ASN A 14 -35.02 22.63 17.57
N THR A 15 -35.78 21.60 17.91
CA THR A 15 -37.13 21.37 17.35
C THR A 15 -38.19 21.66 18.42
N PRO A 16 -39.45 21.93 18.05
CA PRO A 16 -40.52 22.26 19.00
C PRO A 16 -40.81 21.18 20.07
N GLY A 17 -40.29 19.96 19.89
CA GLY A 17 -40.42 18.83 20.82
C GLY A 17 -39.16 18.46 21.61
N GLY A 18 -38.05 19.21 21.49
CA GLY A 18 -36.82 18.97 22.25
C GLY A 18 -35.51 19.24 21.51
N ILE A 19 -34.40 19.02 22.23
CA ILE A 19 -33.03 19.17 21.75
C ILE A 19 -32.60 17.87 21.07
N ILE A 20 -32.37 17.88 19.75
CA ILE A 20 -31.84 16.72 19.02
C ILE A 20 -30.32 16.89 18.89
N HIS A 21 -29.56 15.98 19.49
CA HIS A 21 -28.10 15.90 19.32
C HIS A 21 -27.79 15.03 18.09
N VAL A 22 -27.43 15.65 16.98
CA VAL A 22 -27.17 14.97 15.71
C VAL A 22 -25.69 15.06 15.36
N ARG A 23 -25.01 13.90 15.22
CA ARG A 23 -23.60 13.83 14.79
C ARG A 23 -23.47 12.99 13.52
N PRO A 24 -23.19 13.60 12.35
CA PRO A 24 -22.96 12.82 11.14
C PRO A 24 -21.68 11.98 11.28
N TYR A 25 -21.77 10.71 10.95
CA TYR A 25 -20.60 9.83 10.81
C TYR A 25 -19.78 10.35 9.64
N ARG A 26 -18.59 10.88 9.94
CA ARG A 26 -17.62 11.25 8.92
C ARG A 26 -16.43 10.32 9.06
N SER A 27 -16.20 9.49 8.05
CA SER A 27 -14.95 8.76 7.91
C SER A 27 -13.83 9.79 7.70
N SER A 28 -13.26 10.29 8.80
CA SER A 28 -12.17 11.24 8.77
C SER A 28 -10.99 10.57 8.05
N SER A 29 -10.53 11.15 6.93
CA SER A 29 -9.29 10.80 6.22
C SER A 29 -9.27 9.47 5.41
N ASN A 30 -10.23 8.57 5.58
CA ASN A 30 -10.08 7.20 5.07
C ASN A 30 -10.28 7.05 3.55
N ALA A 31 -11.15 7.81 2.89
CA ALA A 31 -11.44 7.60 1.47
C ALA A 31 -10.24 7.91 0.55
N GLN A 32 -9.54 9.02 0.77
CA GLN A 32 -8.37 9.42 -0.03
C GLN A 32 -7.16 8.53 0.23
N LEU A 33 -6.91 8.16 1.50
CA LEU A 33 -5.85 7.21 1.85
C LEU A 33 -6.17 5.79 1.35
N LYS A 34 -7.42 5.32 1.45
CA LYS A 34 -7.85 4.04 0.88
C LYS A 34 -7.71 4.03 -0.64
N ALA A 35 -8.02 5.14 -1.33
CA ALA A 35 -7.85 5.26 -2.76
C ALA A 35 -6.37 5.20 -3.19
N VAL A 36 -5.49 5.95 -2.52
CA VAL A 36 -4.03 5.96 -2.78
C VAL A 36 -3.37 4.61 -2.46
N LEU A 37 -3.93 3.86 -1.51
CA LEU A 37 -3.41 2.58 -1.02
C LEU A 37 -4.15 1.37 -1.59
N SER A 38 -4.94 1.56 -2.65
CA SER A 38 -5.64 0.45 -3.30
C SER A 38 -4.65 -0.47 -4.00
N PHE A 39 -4.58 -1.72 -3.54
CA PHE A 39 -3.81 -2.75 -4.24
C PHE A 39 -4.52 -3.07 -5.53
N THR A 40 -3.79 -3.13 -6.64
CA THR A 40 -4.35 -3.46 -7.96
C THR A 40 -3.44 -4.49 -8.63
N PRO A 41 -3.98 -5.39 -9.47
CA PRO A 41 -3.13 -6.33 -10.18
C PRO A 41 -2.16 -5.55 -11.08
N ARG A 42 -0.86 -5.61 -10.76
CA ARG A 42 0.22 -4.90 -11.47
C ARG A 42 1.40 -5.84 -11.65
N VAL A 43 2.05 -5.73 -12.80
CA VAL A 43 3.32 -6.43 -13.08
C VAL A 43 4.51 -5.59 -12.64
N SER A 44 5.62 -6.24 -12.29
CA SER A 44 6.85 -5.53 -11.92
C SER A 44 7.42 -4.78 -13.13
N SER A 45 8.13 -3.67 -12.86
CA SER A 45 8.78 -2.84 -13.88
C SER A 45 9.80 -3.62 -14.71
N LEU A 46 10.54 -4.54 -14.09
CA LEU A 46 11.58 -5.33 -14.74
C LEU A 46 11.10 -6.74 -15.12
N ASP A 47 9.80 -7.00 -15.07
CA ASP A 47 9.24 -8.28 -15.49
C ASP A 47 9.32 -8.45 -17.02
N ARG A 48 9.68 -9.64 -17.48
CA ARG A 48 9.79 -9.97 -18.90
C ARG A 48 8.45 -9.82 -19.62
N THR A 49 7.34 -10.10 -18.93
CA THR A 49 5.99 -10.04 -19.51
C THR A 49 5.41 -8.62 -19.53
N ASN A 50 6.14 -7.61 -19.05
CA ASN A 50 5.67 -6.23 -19.08
C ASN A 50 5.94 -5.60 -20.44
N GLU A 51 4.89 -5.40 -21.24
CA GLU A 51 4.96 -4.81 -22.59
C GLU A 51 5.60 -3.41 -22.59
N ARG A 52 5.26 -2.57 -21.61
CA ARG A 52 5.80 -1.21 -21.46
C ARG A 52 7.29 -1.19 -21.13
N SER A 53 7.78 -2.22 -20.46
CA SER A 53 9.20 -2.40 -20.17
C SER A 53 9.97 -2.92 -21.39
N GLN A 54 9.32 -3.64 -22.31
CA GLN A 54 9.95 -4.09 -23.55
C GLN A 54 10.33 -2.94 -24.48
N THR A 55 9.56 -1.85 -24.44
CA THR A 55 9.79 -0.66 -25.26
C THR A 55 10.82 0.31 -24.67
N ASP A 56 11.31 0.08 -23.45
CA ASP A 56 12.29 0.96 -22.80
C ASP A 56 13.71 0.66 -23.29
N GLU A 57 14.39 1.67 -23.85
CA GLU A 57 15.78 1.59 -24.30
C GLU A 57 16.74 1.16 -23.17
N PHE A 58 16.39 1.47 -21.92
CA PHE A 58 17.17 1.08 -20.75
C PHE A 58 17.26 -0.43 -20.56
N ARG A 59 16.33 -1.20 -21.13
CA ARG A 59 16.35 -2.66 -21.04
C ARG A 59 17.60 -3.28 -21.68
N GLY A 60 18.14 -2.67 -22.74
CA GLY A 60 19.40 -3.10 -23.34
C GLY A 60 20.58 -2.98 -22.36
N PHE A 61 20.69 -1.83 -21.66
CA PHE A 61 21.69 -1.62 -20.62
C PHE A 61 21.52 -2.56 -19.45
N PHE A 62 20.27 -2.83 -19.04
CA PHE A 62 19.97 -3.79 -17.99
C PHE A 62 20.44 -5.21 -18.36
N VAL A 63 20.16 -5.67 -19.58
CA VAL A 63 20.64 -6.97 -20.07
C VAL A 63 22.17 -7.01 -20.12
N LEU A 64 22.80 -5.95 -20.64
CA LEU A 64 24.26 -5.85 -20.70
C LEU A 64 24.90 -5.87 -19.31
N PHE A 65 24.28 -5.20 -18.33
CA PHE A 65 24.72 -5.20 -16.93
C PHE A 65 24.71 -6.62 -16.37
N TRP A 66 23.64 -7.39 -16.55
CA TRP A 66 23.58 -8.78 -16.07
C TRP A 66 24.51 -9.73 -16.82
N ILE A 67 24.71 -9.54 -18.13
CA ILE A 67 25.72 -10.29 -18.88
C ILE A 67 27.12 -9.98 -18.34
N GLY A 68 27.43 -8.70 -18.13
CA GLY A 68 28.71 -8.26 -17.56
C GLY A 68 28.95 -8.85 -16.17
N LEU A 69 27.91 -8.90 -15.32
CA LEU A 69 27.98 -9.54 -14.01
C LEU A 69 28.16 -11.05 -14.10
N ALA A 70 27.49 -11.73 -15.04
CA ALA A 70 27.67 -13.16 -15.26
C ALA A 70 29.11 -13.48 -15.70
N LEU A 71 29.67 -12.66 -16.59
CA LEU A 71 31.08 -12.76 -17.01
C LEU A 71 32.04 -12.46 -15.85
N LEU A 72 31.74 -11.45 -15.03
CA LEU A 72 32.51 -11.13 -13.83
C LEU A 72 32.51 -12.30 -12.85
N PHE A 73 31.34 -12.88 -12.59
CA PHE A 73 31.20 -14.05 -11.72
C PHE A 73 31.95 -15.25 -12.27
N LEU A 74 31.83 -15.52 -13.57
CA LEU A 74 32.55 -16.61 -14.21
C LEU A 74 34.07 -16.42 -14.10
N ARG A 75 34.56 -15.21 -14.41
CA ARG A 75 35.98 -14.85 -14.28
C ARG A 75 36.47 -15.06 -12.86
N THR A 76 35.75 -14.56 -11.86
CA THR A 76 36.16 -14.70 -10.46
C THR A 76 36.09 -16.15 -10.00
N SER A 77 35.09 -16.92 -10.45
CA SER A 77 34.98 -18.35 -10.15
C SER A 77 36.14 -19.14 -10.75
N MET A 78 36.56 -18.80 -11.97
CA MET A 78 37.73 -19.41 -12.63
C MET A 78 39.02 -19.08 -11.88
N GLN A 79 39.21 -17.81 -11.50
CA GLN A 79 40.38 -17.39 -10.73
C GLN A 79 40.42 -18.08 -9.35
N SER A 80 39.27 -18.16 -8.66
CA SER A 80 39.14 -18.88 -7.38
C SER A 80 39.44 -20.37 -7.53
N TRP A 81 39.04 -20.97 -8.66
CA TRP A 81 39.35 -22.36 -8.98
C TRP A 81 40.84 -22.60 -9.20
N GLU A 82 41.53 -21.67 -9.88
CA GLU A 82 42.99 -21.74 -10.10
C GLU A 82 43.76 -21.61 -8.78
N GLU A 83 43.36 -20.70 -7.90
CA GLU A 83 44.04 -20.42 -6.62
C GLU A 83 43.71 -21.44 -5.52
N ASN A 84 42.44 -21.77 -5.33
CA ASN A 84 41.94 -22.53 -4.16
C ASN A 84 41.34 -23.89 -4.52
N ARG A 85 41.32 -24.29 -5.81
CA ARG A 85 40.64 -25.51 -6.30
C ARG A 85 39.17 -25.62 -5.91
N THR A 86 38.55 -24.48 -5.57
CA THR A 86 37.13 -24.37 -5.25
C THR A 86 36.56 -23.16 -5.99
N PRO A 87 35.38 -23.26 -6.63
CA PRO A 87 34.84 -22.17 -7.44
C PRO A 87 34.31 -21.01 -6.57
N LEU A 88 33.96 -21.30 -5.32
CA LEU A 88 33.56 -20.32 -4.32
C LEU A 88 34.15 -20.75 -2.98
N SER A 89 34.80 -19.85 -2.23
CA SER A 89 35.40 -20.21 -0.95
C SER A 89 34.30 -20.61 0.06
N TRP A 90 34.45 -21.77 0.71
CA TRP A 90 33.47 -22.26 1.70
C TRP A 90 33.51 -21.49 3.03
N THR A 91 34.30 -20.42 3.09
CA THR A 91 34.45 -19.56 4.27
C THR A 91 33.16 -18.78 4.55
N PHE A 92 32.46 -18.35 3.51
CA PHE A 92 31.16 -17.69 3.65
C PHE A 92 29.99 -18.64 3.91
N GLY A 93 30.04 -19.84 3.33
CA GLY A 93 29.14 -20.92 3.71
C GLY A 93 29.14 -21.12 5.22
N ARG A 94 30.32 -21.15 5.85
CA ARG A 94 30.47 -21.25 7.31
C ARG A 94 29.91 -20.04 8.09
N LEU A 95 30.04 -18.81 7.56
CA LEU A 95 29.44 -17.61 8.14
C LEU A 95 27.89 -17.67 8.17
N ILE A 96 27.29 -18.37 7.21
CA ILE A 96 25.84 -18.59 7.14
C ILE A 96 25.44 -19.82 7.97
N THR A 97 26.10 -20.95 7.76
CA THR A 97 25.67 -22.26 8.28
C THR A 97 26.16 -22.58 9.69
N GLY A 98 27.14 -21.85 10.22
CA GLY A 98 27.82 -22.20 11.47
C GLY A 98 26.90 -22.39 12.69
N ASP A 99 25.78 -21.64 12.73
CA ASP A 99 24.79 -21.67 13.82
C ASP A 99 23.35 -21.65 13.26
N ALA A 100 23.18 -22.09 12.00
CA ALA A 100 21.93 -21.93 11.25
C ALA A 100 20.74 -22.64 11.88
N LEU A 101 20.95 -23.75 12.60
CA LEU A 101 19.87 -24.45 13.30
C LEU A 101 19.28 -23.59 14.43
N VAL A 102 20.14 -22.98 15.26
CA VAL A 102 19.69 -22.12 16.36
C VAL A 102 19.00 -20.88 15.80
N LEU A 103 19.55 -20.30 14.72
CA LEU A 103 18.93 -19.19 14.00
C LEU A 103 17.54 -19.56 13.49
N ALA A 104 17.38 -20.72 12.86
CA ALA A 104 16.09 -21.19 12.34
C ALA A 104 15.07 -21.44 13.46
N ILE A 105 15.49 -22.02 14.60
CA ILE A 105 14.62 -22.22 15.76
C ILE A 105 14.20 -20.87 16.34
N SER A 106 15.13 -19.92 16.50
CA SER A 106 14.82 -18.57 16.96
C SER A 106 13.81 -17.88 16.03
N ASP A 107 14.00 -17.97 14.71
CA ASP A 107 13.09 -17.40 13.73
C ASP A 107 11.69 -18.03 13.83
N ILE A 108 11.59 -19.36 13.90
CA ILE A 108 10.31 -20.06 14.09
C ILE A 108 9.61 -19.60 15.36
N LEU A 109 10.33 -19.48 16.49
CA LEU A 109 9.75 -19.00 17.74
C LEU A 109 9.21 -17.58 17.61
N MET A 110 9.97 -16.67 16.99
CA MET A 110 9.55 -15.30 16.75
C MET A 110 8.29 -15.26 15.86
N VAL A 111 8.28 -16.01 14.76
CA VAL A 111 7.12 -16.15 13.87
C VAL A 111 5.90 -16.71 14.63
N LEU A 112 6.10 -17.72 15.50
CA LEU A 112 5.04 -18.29 16.32
C LEU A 112 4.42 -17.25 17.27
N THR A 113 5.25 -16.39 17.88
CA THR A 113 4.72 -15.31 18.73
C THR A 113 3.89 -14.29 17.95
N MET A 114 4.05 -14.17 16.63
CA MET A 114 3.21 -13.29 15.82
C MET A 114 1.74 -13.71 15.81
N PHE A 115 1.44 -15.00 15.95
CA PHE A 115 0.06 -15.48 15.99
C PHE A 115 -0.72 -15.00 17.22
N VAL A 116 -0.07 -14.42 18.23
CA VAL A 116 -0.70 -13.74 19.38
C VAL A 116 -1.53 -12.53 18.93
N CYS A 117 -1.27 -11.96 17.76
CA CYS A 117 -2.11 -10.90 17.19
C CYS A 117 -3.55 -11.36 16.90
N VAL A 118 -3.76 -12.64 16.59
CA VAL A 118 -5.10 -13.19 16.31
C VAL A 118 -5.98 -13.26 17.56
N PRO A 119 -5.56 -13.87 18.70
CA PRO A 119 -6.36 -13.84 19.92
C PRO A 119 -6.54 -12.41 20.46
N PHE A 120 -5.59 -11.49 20.25
CA PHE A 120 -5.80 -10.07 20.54
C PHE A 120 -7.00 -9.50 19.76
N VAL A 121 -7.08 -9.73 18.45
CA VAL A 121 -8.22 -9.24 17.65
C VAL A 121 -9.52 -9.99 18.00
N LYS A 122 -9.46 -11.27 18.36
CA LYS A 122 -10.63 -12.00 18.88
C LYS A 122 -11.12 -11.45 20.22
N GLY A 123 -10.21 -11.01 21.10
CA GLY A 123 -10.54 -10.31 22.34
C GLY A 123 -11.29 -9.00 22.07
N LEU A 124 -10.88 -8.26 21.04
CA LEU A 124 -11.61 -7.08 20.56
C LEU A 124 -12.99 -7.44 20.01
N GLN A 125 -13.10 -8.50 19.20
CA GLN A 125 -14.38 -9.00 18.66
C GLN A 125 -15.35 -9.40 19.77
N ASN A 126 -14.86 -10.04 20.83
CA ASN A 126 -15.65 -10.49 21.97
C ASN A 126 -15.87 -9.37 23.02
N ARG A 127 -15.47 -8.13 22.72
CA ARG A 127 -15.66 -6.94 23.56
C ARG A 127 -14.99 -7.05 24.95
N TRP A 128 -13.89 -7.79 25.08
CA TRP A 128 -13.15 -7.92 26.34
C TRP A 128 -12.50 -6.60 26.78
N TYR A 129 -12.06 -5.79 25.83
CA TYR A 129 -11.50 -4.46 26.06
C TYR A 129 -11.77 -3.55 24.87
N ARG A 130 -11.68 -2.23 25.10
CA ARG A 130 -11.86 -1.22 24.05
C ARG A 130 -10.54 -0.97 23.33
N TYR A 131 -10.56 -0.77 22.01
CA TYR A 131 -9.32 -0.55 21.26
C TYR A 131 -8.61 0.75 21.67
N HIS A 132 -9.37 1.81 21.95
CA HIS A 132 -8.87 3.18 22.02
C HIS A 132 -7.62 3.39 22.91
N TRP A 133 -7.73 3.16 24.22
CA TRP A 133 -6.59 3.29 25.13
C TRP A 133 -6.04 1.91 25.53
N THR A 134 -6.90 1.02 26.01
CA THR A 134 -6.49 -0.30 26.50
C THR A 134 -5.90 -1.19 25.41
N GLY A 135 -6.51 -1.22 24.21
CA GLY A 135 -5.98 -1.98 23.08
C GLY A 135 -4.67 -1.42 22.54
N LEU A 136 -4.55 -0.09 22.47
CA LEU A 136 -3.35 0.59 21.99
C LEU A 136 -2.15 0.40 22.92
N ILE A 137 -2.35 0.51 24.25
CA ILE A 137 -1.30 0.23 25.24
C ILE A 137 -0.87 -1.22 25.12
N LEU A 138 -1.81 -2.17 25.14
CA LEU A 138 -1.50 -3.60 25.05
C LEU A 138 -0.74 -3.93 23.75
N GLN A 139 -1.15 -3.35 22.62
CA GLN A 139 -0.48 -3.50 21.34
C GLN A 139 0.98 -3.00 21.40
N HIS A 140 1.21 -1.77 21.85
CA HIS A 140 2.55 -1.20 21.88
C HIS A 140 3.45 -1.88 22.92
N THR A 141 2.91 -2.26 24.08
CA THR A 141 3.64 -3.05 25.07
C THR A 141 4.10 -4.38 24.48
N PHE A 142 3.20 -5.13 23.81
CA PHE A 142 3.57 -6.38 23.15
C PHE A 142 4.64 -6.17 22.07
N GLN A 143 4.49 -5.16 21.20
CA GLN A 143 5.47 -4.84 20.15
C GLN A 143 6.83 -4.44 20.72
N THR A 144 6.85 -3.72 21.85
CA THR A 144 8.08 -3.29 22.51
C THR A 144 8.80 -4.46 23.16
N ILE A 145 8.05 -5.38 23.78
CA ILE A 145 8.60 -6.62 24.33
C ILE A 145 9.15 -7.51 23.21
N TYR A 146 8.43 -7.65 22.10
CA TYR A 146 8.87 -8.41 20.93
C TYR A 146 10.20 -7.87 20.38
N LEU A 147 10.27 -6.55 20.14
CA LEU A 147 11.47 -5.87 19.66
C LEU A 147 12.63 -5.98 20.68
N GLY A 148 12.34 -5.72 21.96
CA GLY A 148 13.33 -5.80 23.02
C GLY A 148 13.92 -7.19 23.17
N THR A 149 13.09 -8.23 23.02
CA THR A 149 13.52 -9.63 23.12
C THR A 149 14.42 -10.02 21.96
N ALA A 150 14.10 -9.64 20.71
CA ALA A 150 14.94 -10.01 19.58
C ALA A 150 16.25 -9.20 19.54
N VAL A 151 16.23 -7.91 19.89
CA VAL A 151 17.45 -7.11 20.07
C VAL A 151 18.34 -7.71 21.17
N TRP A 152 17.75 -8.06 22.32
CA TRP A 152 18.48 -8.69 23.43
C TRP A 152 19.07 -10.05 23.03
N TRP A 153 18.28 -10.88 22.35
CA TRP A 153 18.71 -12.20 21.87
C TRP A 153 19.86 -12.09 20.87
N GLY A 154 19.72 -11.18 19.90
CA GLY A 154 20.75 -10.89 18.91
C GLY A 154 22.05 -10.43 19.56
N TRP A 155 22.00 -9.60 20.61
CA TRP A 155 23.20 -9.15 21.33
C TRP A 155 23.84 -10.26 22.17
N HIS A 156 23.05 -11.05 22.89
CA HIS A 156 23.56 -12.05 23.83
C HIS A 156 24.20 -13.25 23.13
N ARG A 157 23.65 -13.70 21.99
CA ARG A 157 24.07 -14.94 21.33
C ARG A 157 25.38 -14.82 20.54
N GLN A 158 25.89 -13.60 20.30
CA GLN A 158 27.17 -13.33 19.61
C GLN A 158 27.27 -13.97 18.21
N TRP A 159 26.18 -13.96 17.44
CA TRP A 159 26.18 -14.45 16.07
C TRP A 159 27.04 -13.60 15.13
N TYR A 160 27.53 -14.23 14.05
CA TYR A 160 28.18 -13.54 12.94
C TYR A 160 27.29 -12.42 12.40
N TRP A 161 27.89 -11.36 11.87
CA TRP A 161 27.15 -10.20 11.35
C TRP A 161 26.13 -10.60 10.27
N VAL A 162 26.42 -11.63 9.47
CA VAL A 162 25.51 -12.17 8.46
C VAL A 162 24.28 -12.81 9.11
N GLN A 163 24.47 -13.61 10.16
CA GLN A 163 23.39 -14.29 10.90
C GLN A 163 22.58 -13.31 11.75
N SER A 164 23.23 -12.33 12.40
CA SER A 164 22.55 -11.23 13.09
C SER A 164 21.76 -10.37 12.10
N GLY A 165 22.35 -10.08 10.94
CA GLY A 165 21.68 -9.43 9.83
C GLY A 165 20.50 -10.25 9.35
N PHE A 166 20.62 -11.57 9.25
CA PHE A 166 19.54 -12.46 8.89
C PHE A 166 18.43 -12.50 9.95
N LEU A 167 18.70 -12.61 11.26
CA LEU A 167 17.63 -12.50 12.27
C LEU A 167 16.87 -11.16 12.14
N VAL A 168 17.61 -10.08 11.84
CA VAL A 168 17.03 -8.74 11.75
C VAL A 168 16.41 -8.47 10.37
N LEU A 169 16.82 -9.14 9.29
CA LEU A 169 16.54 -8.81 7.88
C LEU A 169 16.12 -10.00 6.97
N GLN A 170 16.14 -11.27 7.40
CA GLN A 170 16.09 -12.42 6.48
C GLN A 170 14.79 -12.48 5.67
N PRO A 171 14.87 -12.87 4.38
CA PRO A 171 13.79 -12.72 3.43
C PRO A 171 12.89 -13.94 3.27
N LEU A 172 13.03 -15.01 4.08
CA LEU A 172 12.34 -16.27 3.76
C LEU A 172 10.81 -16.26 4.05
N CYS A 173 10.27 -15.18 4.62
CA CYS A 173 8.82 -15.03 4.81
C CYS A 173 8.35 -13.55 5.01
N ASN A 174 9.02 -12.54 4.44
CA ASN A 174 8.71 -11.13 4.74
C ASN A 174 8.74 -10.77 6.26
N HIS A 175 9.50 -11.52 7.06
CA HIS A 175 9.67 -11.30 8.51
C HIS A 175 11.11 -10.91 8.82
N THR A 176 11.44 -9.66 8.51
CA THR A 176 12.42 -8.92 9.30
C THR A 176 11.76 -8.59 10.64
N GLU A 177 12.53 -8.42 11.72
CA GLU A 177 11.95 -8.03 13.01
C GLU A 177 11.10 -6.76 12.88
N LEU A 178 11.59 -5.80 12.10
CA LEU A 178 10.90 -4.54 11.80
C LEU A 178 9.68 -4.74 10.89
N THR A 179 9.72 -5.62 9.88
CA THR A 179 8.57 -5.89 9.02
C THR A 179 7.52 -6.73 9.74
N ALA A 180 7.92 -7.65 10.62
CA ALA A 180 7.02 -8.39 11.51
C ALA A 180 6.28 -7.43 12.43
N ILE A 181 6.99 -6.50 13.08
CA ILE A 181 6.36 -5.44 13.89
C ILE A 181 5.43 -4.56 13.03
N ALA A 182 5.87 -4.18 11.83
CA ALA A 182 5.04 -3.40 10.91
C ALA A 182 3.75 -4.14 10.49
N GLN A 183 3.85 -5.43 10.17
CA GLN A 183 2.71 -6.29 9.84
C GLN A 183 1.78 -6.47 11.04
N MET A 184 2.31 -6.78 12.23
CA MET A 184 1.55 -6.85 13.48
C MET A 184 0.82 -5.53 13.75
N HIS A 185 1.54 -4.41 13.64
CA HIS A 185 1.01 -3.07 13.85
C HIS A 185 -0.12 -2.79 12.88
N SER A 186 0.08 -3.08 11.58
CA SER A 186 -0.93 -2.85 10.58
C SER A 186 -2.16 -3.73 10.79
N TYR A 187 -1.98 -5.00 11.16
CA TYR A 187 -3.08 -5.93 11.39
C TYR A 187 -3.91 -5.55 12.62
N MET A 188 -3.25 -5.32 13.76
CA MET A 188 -3.91 -4.96 15.02
C MET A 188 -4.58 -3.58 14.92
N SER A 189 -3.90 -2.60 14.30
CA SER A 189 -4.43 -1.26 14.14
C SER A 189 -5.65 -1.20 13.22
N HIS A 190 -5.57 -1.88 12.06
CA HIS A 190 -6.70 -1.89 11.13
C HIS A 190 -7.91 -2.62 11.69
N ASN A 191 -7.73 -3.82 12.26
CA ASN A 191 -8.84 -4.56 12.87
C ASN A 191 -9.37 -3.87 14.13
N GLY A 192 -8.53 -3.16 14.90
CA GLY A 192 -8.97 -2.36 16.04
C GLY A 192 -9.87 -1.19 15.67
N MET A 193 -9.58 -0.54 14.55
CA MET A 193 -10.47 0.47 13.98
C MET A 193 -11.79 -0.15 13.50
N LEU A 194 -11.73 -1.25 12.75
CA LEU A 194 -12.94 -1.93 12.27
C LEU A 194 -13.82 -2.42 13.42
N ALA A 195 -13.22 -2.92 14.50
CA ALA A 195 -13.95 -3.29 15.71
C ALA A 195 -14.67 -2.08 16.32
N THR A 196 -14.01 -0.92 16.35
CA THR A 196 -14.62 0.33 16.86
C THR A 196 -15.82 0.74 16.01
N VAL A 197 -15.68 0.72 14.68
CA VAL A 197 -16.77 1.01 13.74
C VAL A 197 -17.90 0.00 13.87
N TYR A 198 -17.58 -1.29 14.03
CA TYR A 198 -18.58 -2.33 14.18
C TYR A 198 -19.43 -2.17 15.45
N PHE A 199 -18.81 -1.88 16.59
CA PHE A 199 -19.57 -1.67 17.83
C PHE A 199 -20.38 -0.37 17.77
N GLN A 200 -19.88 0.68 17.10
CA GLN A 200 -20.65 1.90 16.83
C GLN A 200 -21.86 1.62 15.93
N LEU A 201 -21.67 0.83 14.87
CA LEU A 201 -22.74 0.38 13.98
C LEU A 201 -23.84 -0.36 14.75
N GLN A 202 -23.47 -1.28 15.65
CA GLN A 202 -24.44 -2.02 16.45
C GLN A 202 -25.25 -1.09 17.36
N GLU A 203 -24.59 -0.10 17.95
CA GLU A 203 -25.24 0.89 18.82
C GLU A 203 -26.19 1.80 18.03
N GLU A 204 -25.77 2.32 16.87
CA GLU A 204 -26.65 3.14 16.02
C GLU A 204 -27.82 2.32 15.44
N LYS A 205 -27.63 1.04 15.13
CA LYS A 205 -28.73 0.14 14.73
C LYS A 205 -29.77 -0.01 15.85
N ARG A 206 -29.31 -0.17 17.09
CA ARG A 206 -30.20 -0.23 18.26
C ARG A 206 -30.98 1.08 18.44
N GLN A 207 -30.29 2.22 18.34
CA GLN A 207 -30.92 3.54 18.43
C GLN A 207 -31.93 3.79 17.31
N LEU A 208 -31.64 3.34 16.08
CA LEU A 208 -32.56 3.39 14.96
C LEU A 208 -33.81 2.54 15.22
N GLU A 209 -33.65 1.32 15.72
CA GLU A 209 -34.79 0.45 16.07
C GLU A 209 -35.65 1.02 17.21
N GLU A 210 -35.03 1.65 18.21
CA GLU A 210 -35.75 2.35 19.29
C GLU A 210 -36.51 3.56 18.74
N ALA A 211 -35.87 4.38 17.89
CA ALA A 211 -36.52 5.53 17.26
C ALA A 211 -37.73 5.11 16.41
N ILE A 212 -37.62 3.99 15.67
CA ILE A 212 -38.73 3.44 14.87
C ILE A 212 -39.90 2.97 15.77
N LYS A 213 -39.63 2.41 16.95
CA LYS A 213 -40.68 1.95 17.88
C LYS A 213 -41.48 3.10 18.48
N HIS A 214 -40.88 4.28 18.65
CA HIS A 214 -41.54 5.45 19.22
C HIS A 214 -42.45 6.20 18.23
N ILE A 215 -42.39 5.87 16.93
CA ILE A 215 -43.21 6.54 15.90
C ILE A 215 -44.52 5.78 15.70
N PRO A 216 -45.69 6.47 15.79
CA PRO A 216 -46.97 5.86 15.48
C PRO A 216 -47.02 5.53 13.98
N GLY A 217 -47.14 4.24 13.65
CA GLY A 217 -47.16 3.76 12.26
C GLY A 217 -46.24 2.58 11.93
N GLY A 218 -45.28 2.29 12.81
CA GLY A 218 -44.38 1.14 12.66
C GLY A 218 -43.41 1.27 11.47
N ARG A 219 -42.61 0.21 11.26
CA ARG A 219 -41.52 0.19 10.27
C ARG A 219 -42.01 0.28 8.82
N GLU A 220 -43.18 -0.30 8.53
CA GLU A 220 -43.70 -0.39 7.17
C GLU A 220 -44.18 0.95 6.63
N GLN A 221 -44.84 1.77 7.46
CA GLN A 221 -45.28 3.11 7.06
C GLN A 221 -44.11 4.06 6.81
N LEU A 222 -43.06 3.99 7.64
CA LEU A 222 -41.84 4.77 7.43
C LEU A 222 -41.11 4.37 6.14
N LEU A 223 -41.13 3.07 5.79
CA LEU A 223 -40.54 2.59 4.55
C LEU A 223 -41.33 3.03 3.31
N SER A 224 -42.67 3.00 3.36
CA SER A 224 -43.49 3.51 2.26
C SER A 224 -43.32 5.01 2.08
N GLU A 225 -43.35 5.78 3.18
CA GLU A 225 -43.15 7.23 3.15
C GLU A 225 -41.76 7.60 2.60
N ALA A 226 -40.72 6.88 3.02
CA ALA A 226 -39.36 7.12 2.52
C ALA A 226 -39.22 6.73 1.04
N ALA A 227 -39.93 5.69 0.58
CA ALA A 227 -39.97 5.31 -0.83
C ALA A 227 -40.68 6.36 -1.69
N ASP A 228 -41.82 6.87 -1.22
CA ASP A 228 -42.58 7.93 -1.88
C ASP A 228 -41.76 9.23 -1.97
N ARG A 229 -41.06 9.58 -0.88
CA ARG A 229 -40.16 10.74 -0.85
C ARG A 229 -38.98 10.58 -1.78
N LYS A 230 -38.37 9.39 -1.83
CA LYS A 230 -37.32 9.09 -2.79
C LYS A 230 -37.83 9.25 -4.22
N ALA A 231 -38.98 8.68 -4.55
CA ALA A 231 -39.60 8.81 -5.88
C ALA A 231 -39.92 10.27 -6.22
N HIS A 232 -40.38 11.07 -5.26
CA HIS A 232 -40.61 12.50 -5.44
C HIS A 232 -39.33 13.28 -5.72
N LEU A 233 -38.23 12.97 -5.01
CA LEU A 233 -36.92 13.59 -5.26
C LEU A 233 -36.34 13.18 -6.62
N GLU A 234 -36.44 11.90 -6.98
CA GLU A 234 -36.03 11.40 -8.30
C GLU A 234 -36.89 12.01 -9.44
N ALA A 235 -38.16 12.32 -9.17
CA ALA A 235 -39.04 13.01 -10.11
C ALA A 235 -38.72 14.52 -10.24
N LEU A 236 -38.26 15.17 -9.17
CA LEU A 236 -37.76 16.55 -9.19
C LEU A 236 -36.41 16.66 -9.90
N GLU A 237 -35.56 15.63 -9.79
CA GLU A 237 -34.29 15.49 -10.51
C GLU A 237 -34.48 14.95 -11.94
N GLY A 238 -35.65 15.18 -12.56
CA GLY A 238 -36.07 14.62 -13.85
C GLY A 238 -34.99 14.65 -14.96
N PRO A 239 -35.13 13.76 -15.97
CA PRO A 239 -34.05 13.42 -16.90
C PRO A 239 -33.47 14.66 -17.58
N THR A 240 -32.16 14.82 -17.52
CA THR A 240 -31.43 15.81 -18.31
C THR A 240 -31.76 15.58 -19.79
N PRO A 241 -32.39 16.54 -20.51
CA PRO A 241 -32.77 16.33 -21.90
C PRO A 241 -31.54 16.46 -22.81
N VAL A 242 -31.28 15.42 -23.58
CA VAL A 242 -30.58 15.52 -24.87
C VAL A 242 -31.60 16.10 -25.88
N GLY A 243 -31.26 17.22 -26.56
CA GLY A 243 -32.13 18.07 -27.43
C GLY A 243 -32.67 17.40 -28.71
N THR A 244 -33.52 18.00 -29.59
CA THR A 244 -33.56 19.35 -30.26
C THR A 244 -34.83 19.45 -31.19
N PRO A 245 -35.14 20.46 -32.07
CA PRO A 245 -34.89 21.94 -32.17
C PRO A 245 -36.04 22.87 -32.71
N GLY A 246 -36.00 24.19 -32.40
CA GLY A 246 -36.33 25.39 -33.24
C GLY A 246 -37.80 25.92 -33.36
N PRO A 247 -38.09 27.22 -33.67
CA PRO A 247 -37.22 28.33 -34.14
C PRO A 247 -37.32 29.66 -33.35
N GLY A 248 -36.28 30.51 -33.44
CA GLY A 248 -36.31 31.91 -32.94
C GLY A 248 -34.98 32.43 -32.40
N THR A 249 -34.00 32.60 -33.27
CA THR A 249 -32.73 33.35 -33.05
C THR A 249 -33.00 34.87 -32.91
N PRO A 250 -32.07 35.70 -32.36
CA PRO A 250 -30.62 35.52 -32.36
C PRO A 250 -29.92 35.49 -30.99
N ALA A 251 -28.91 34.63 -30.97
CA ALA A 251 -28.00 34.32 -29.89
C ALA A 251 -26.78 35.27 -29.86
N LEU A 252 -26.05 35.25 -28.74
CA LEU A 252 -24.60 35.33 -28.78
C LEU A 252 -24.05 34.00 -28.25
N SER A 253 -23.59 33.14 -29.17
CA SER A 253 -23.04 31.80 -28.90
C SER A 253 -21.50 31.81 -28.77
N SER A 254 -21.04 30.96 -27.85
CA SER A 254 -19.75 30.27 -27.68
C SER A 254 -18.72 30.24 -28.83
N ARG A 255 -17.41 30.17 -28.48
CA ARG A 255 -16.43 29.36 -29.25
C ARG A 255 -16.14 28.04 -28.53
N SER A 256 -16.13 27.00 -29.35
CA SER A 256 -15.76 25.60 -29.22
C SER A 256 -14.25 25.31 -29.03
N SER A 257 -14.00 24.06 -28.65
CA SER A 257 -12.76 23.30 -28.74
C SER A 257 -12.07 23.35 -30.11
N PHE A 258 -10.78 23.69 -30.13
CA PHE A 258 -9.84 23.27 -31.18
C PHE A 258 -9.30 21.87 -30.84
N SER A 259 -9.35 20.96 -31.81
CA SER A 259 -8.45 19.81 -31.89
C SER A 259 -7.30 20.16 -32.83
N ALA A 260 -6.06 19.94 -32.40
CA ALA A 260 -4.92 19.54 -33.23
C ALA A 260 -3.72 19.20 -32.31
N PRO A 261 -2.73 18.41 -32.72
CA PRO A 261 -2.71 17.29 -33.66
C PRO A 261 -2.26 15.99 -32.95
N ILE A 262 -2.28 14.89 -33.70
CA ILE A 262 -1.50 13.69 -33.36
C ILE A 262 -0.02 14.10 -33.30
N ALA A 263 0.53 14.12 -32.10
CA ALA A 263 1.96 14.11 -31.85
C ALA A 263 2.24 13.02 -30.83
N SER A 264 2.91 11.97 -31.29
CA SER A 264 3.64 11.01 -30.47
C SER A 264 4.44 11.73 -29.39
N ASN A 265 4.17 11.46 -28.11
CA ASN A 265 5.18 11.45 -27.03
C ASN A 265 4.62 11.04 -25.65
N THR A 266 5.14 9.92 -25.16
CA THR A 266 5.47 9.60 -23.75
C THR A 266 4.39 9.75 -22.67
N THR A 267 3.89 8.59 -22.25
CA THR A 267 3.15 8.33 -21.01
C THR A 267 3.87 8.86 -19.75
N GLY A 268 3.33 9.90 -19.12
CA GLY A 268 3.76 10.43 -17.82
C GLY A 268 2.74 10.15 -16.73
N TYR A 269 3.18 9.43 -15.69
CA TYR A 269 2.46 9.20 -14.42
C TYR A 269 2.12 10.55 -13.75
N GLU A 270 0.84 10.81 -13.45
CA GLU A 270 0.46 11.95 -12.61
C GLU A 270 0.71 11.64 -11.13
N ASP A 271 1.49 12.52 -10.48
CA ASP A 271 1.77 12.48 -9.05
C ASP A 271 0.47 12.72 -8.24
N PRO A 272 0.02 11.79 -7.38
CA PRO A 272 -1.19 11.96 -6.57
C PRO A 272 -1.10 13.13 -5.58
N SER A 273 0.11 13.57 -5.23
CA SER A 273 0.32 14.79 -4.43
C SER A 273 0.17 16.07 -5.26
N ALA A 274 0.29 16.00 -6.59
CA ALA A 274 0.06 17.11 -7.52
C ALA A 274 -1.43 17.25 -7.88
N ALA A 275 -2.18 16.15 -7.97
CA ALA A 275 -3.65 16.18 -8.10
C ALA A 275 -4.30 16.90 -6.89
N LEU A 276 -3.78 16.66 -5.68
CA LEU A 276 -4.20 17.36 -4.46
C LEU A 276 -3.80 18.84 -4.44
N ARG A 277 -2.75 19.24 -5.19
CA ARG A 277 -2.30 20.64 -5.30
C ARG A 277 -3.13 21.44 -6.31
N ARG A 278 -3.61 20.81 -7.40
CA ARG A 278 -4.39 21.51 -8.45
C ARG A 278 -5.80 21.88 -8.01
N GLN A 279 -6.48 21.04 -7.23
CA GLN A 279 -7.88 21.28 -6.84
C GLN A 279 -8.10 22.34 -5.75
N VAL A 280 -7.02 22.91 -5.19
CA VAL A 280 -7.10 23.93 -4.12
C VAL A 280 -6.70 25.32 -4.62
N GLY A 281 -6.22 25.47 -5.87
CA GLY A 281 -5.68 26.72 -6.42
C GLY A 281 -6.57 27.48 -7.42
N GLY A 282 -7.84 27.08 -7.61
CA GLY A 282 -8.70 27.64 -8.66
C GLY A 282 -9.47 28.90 -8.25
N PHE A 283 -8.79 30.04 -8.10
CA PHE A 283 -9.40 31.37 -8.16
C PHE A 283 -8.44 32.30 -8.90
N THR A 284 -8.62 32.48 -10.22
CA THR A 284 -8.49 33.74 -10.99
C THR A 284 -8.42 33.52 -12.52
N GLU A 285 -9.35 34.19 -13.21
CA GLU A 285 -9.33 34.86 -14.54
C GLU A 285 -9.10 34.12 -15.89
N SER A 286 -9.83 34.60 -16.90
CA SER A 286 -9.98 34.10 -18.28
C SER A 286 -9.85 35.23 -19.32
N SER A 287 -9.35 34.97 -20.54
CA SER A 287 -9.77 35.75 -21.74
C SER A 287 -9.53 35.06 -23.11
N SER A 288 -10.57 35.12 -23.97
CA SER A 288 -10.65 35.16 -25.45
C SER A 288 -10.19 33.94 -26.32
N ALA A 289 -10.78 33.57 -27.48
CA ALA A 289 -12.04 33.85 -28.22
C ALA A 289 -12.10 33.00 -29.53
N ARG A 290 -13.33 32.83 -30.13
CA ARG A 290 -13.78 32.80 -31.59
C ARG A 290 -13.90 31.67 -32.69
N GLU A 291 -15.02 30.94 -32.80
CA GLU A 291 -15.55 30.27 -34.06
C GLU A 291 -14.78 29.06 -34.70
N ASP A 292 -15.34 28.08 -35.46
CA ASP A 292 -16.67 27.83 -36.08
C ASP A 292 -16.87 26.33 -36.47
N THR A 293 -18.03 26.00 -37.07
CA THR A 293 -18.83 24.75 -37.26
C THR A 293 -18.60 23.95 -38.60
N PRO A 294 -19.46 23.00 -39.10
CA PRO A 294 -20.03 21.72 -38.57
C PRO A 294 -20.15 20.54 -39.60
N GLU A 295 -20.96 19.51 -39.25
CA GLU A 295 -21.72 18.49 -40.05
C GLU A 295 -21.25 17.01 -39.90
N SER A 296 -22.03 16.10 -39.29
CA SER A 296 -23.20 15.28 -39.74
C SER A 296 -22.74 13.81 -39.99
N GLY A 297 -23.45 12.70 -39.76
CA GLY A 297 -24.75 12.35 -39.19
C GLY A 297 -24.88 10.80 -39.09
N LEU A 298 -26.04 10.33 -38.58
CA LEU A 298 -26.72 9.04 -38.85
C LEU A 298 -26.23 7.70 -38.22
N ALA A 299 -26.88 7.37 -37.09
CA ALA A 299 -27.64 6.14 -36.68
C ALA A 299 -27.88 4.97 -37.67
N PRO A 300 -28.63 3.88 -37.32
CA PRO A 300 -28.85 3.12 -36.05
C PRO A 300 -28.87 1.56 -36.25
N SER A 301 -29.20 0.79 -35.18
CA SER A 301 -30.22 -0.32 -35.12
C SER A 301 -29.82 -1.41 -34.09
N ALA A 302 -30.59 -1.65 -33.00
CA ALA A 302 -31.75 -2.59 -32.85
C ALA A 302 -31.29 -4.06 -32.67
N GLU A 303 -31.86 -5.01 -31.89
CA GLU A 303 -33.06 -5.21 -31.05
C GLU A 303 -32.95 -6.69 -30.55
N ILE A 304 -33.16 -7.07 -29.27
CA ILE A 304 -34.41 -7.58 -28.63
C ILE A 304 -34.53 -9.11 -28.35
N ARG A 305 -34.95 -9.42 -27.09
CA ARG A 305 -35.83 -10.54 -26.57
C ARG A 305 -35.32 -12.00 -26.49
N GLN A 306 -35.84 -12.91 -25.62
CA GLN A 306 -36.80 -12.92 -24.49
C GLN A 306 -36.70 -14.26 -23.69
N ARG A 307 -37.28 -14.26 -22.48
CA ARG A 307 -37.47 -15.33 -21.46
C ARG A 307 -38.33 -16.56 -21.85
N LYS A 308 -38.20 -17.67 -21.08
CA LYS A 308 -39.29 -18.26 -20.24
C LYS A 308 -38.85 -19.37 -19.25
N SER A 309 -39.68 -19.59 -18.22
CA SER A 309 -39.55 -20.31 -16.93
C SER A 309 -40.02 -21.78 -16.90
N ILE A 310 -39.77 -22.55 -15.80
CA ILE A 310 -40.78 -23.33 -14.99
C ILE A 310 -40.19 -24.18 -13.80
N SER A 311 -40.83 -24.03 -12.61
CA SER A 311 -41.09 -24.93 -11.43
C SER A 311 -40.02 -25.55 -10.48
N LYS A 312 -40.45 -25.75 -9.21
CA LYS A 312 -39.73 -26.20 -7.97
C LYS A 312 -40.26 -27.56 -7.44
N PRO A 313 -39.60 -28.17 -6.43
CA PRO A 313 -40.24 -28.31 -5.09
C PRO A 313 -39.35 -28.03 -3.84
N LYS A 314 -40.03 -27.91 -2.68
CA LYS A 314 -39.63 -27.57 -1.27
C LYS A 314 -38.75 -28.64 -0.57
N LYS A 315 -38.11 -28.50 0.61
CA LYS A 315 -37.53 -27.44 1.51
C LYS A 315 -37.03 -28.18 2.78
N LYS A 316 -35.88 -27.86 3.38
CA LYS A 316 -35.59 -28.02 4.83
C LYS A 316 -34.71 -26.86 5.31
N HIS A 317 -35.10 -26.27 6.43
CA HIS A 317 -34.60 -25.00 6.97
C HIS A 317 -33.44 -25.22 7.96
N GLN A 318 -32.41 -24.37 7.88
CA GLN A 318 -31.48 -24.06 8.97
C GLN A 318 -31.21 -22.55 8.98
N ALA A 319 -31.11 -21.99 10.18
CA ALA A 319 -31.09 -20.57 10.48
C ALA A 319 -29.80 -19.87 10.02
N THR A 320 -29.80 -19.33 8.81
CA THR A 320 -28.80 -18.38 8.28
C THR A 320 -29.49 -17.38 7.35
N ASP A 321 -30.47 -16.62 7.85
CA ASP A 321 -31.14 -15.58 7.07
C ASP A 321 -30.60 -14.21 7.48
N ALA A 322 -29.62 -13.70 6.72
CA ALA A 322 -29.39 -12.26 6.51
C ALA A 322 -28.31 -11.88 5.46
N LEU A 323 -27.78 -12.80 4.63
CA LEU A 323 -26.91 -12.42 3.50
C LEU A 323 -27.13 -13.34 2.28
N PRO A 324 -27.14 -12.81 1.03
CA PRO A 324 -27.34 -13.62 -0.15
C PRO A 324 -26.15 -14.54 -0.43
N PRO A 325 -26.37 -15.78 -0.91
CA PRO A 325 -25.28 -16.68 -1.30
C PRO A 325 -24.56 -16.17 -2.57
N PRO A 326 -23.27 -16.50 -2.76
CA PRO A 326 -22.51 -16.09 -3.95
C PRO A 326 -23.09 -16.70 -5.23
N ARG A 327 -23.10 -15.91 -6.32
CA ARG A 327 -23.70 -16.28 -7.62
C ARG A 327 -22.95 -17.48 -8.26
N PRO A 328 -23.65 -18.50 -8.81
CA PRO A 328 -23.03 -19.76 -9.25
C PRO A 328 -22.53 -19.82 -10.71
N ASN A 329 -22.50 -18.73 -11.48
CA ASN A 329 -22.15 -18.79 -12.90
C ASN A 329 -20.98 -17.86 -13.26
N LEU A 330 -19.77 -18.39 -13.24
CA LEU A 330 -18.61 -17.80 -13.93
C LEU A 330 -18.37 -18.60 -15.23
N PRO A 331 -18.20 -17.95 -16.39
CA PRO A 331 -17.91 -18.66 -17.62
C PRO A 331 -16.55 -19.37 -17.51
N LEU A 332 -16.54 -20.64 -17.90
CA LEU A 332 -15.35 -21.45 -18.10
C LEU A 332 -14.64 -20.91 -19.36
N GLY A 333 -13.75 -19.94 -19.18
CA GLY A 333 -13.02 -19.29 -20.27
C GLY A 333 -11.52 -19.24 -19.97
N THR A 334 -10.76 -19.95 -20.79
CA THR A 334 -9.28 -20.01 -20.86
C THR A 334 -8.69 -18.70 -21.40
N SER A 335 -8.85 -17.59 -20.67
CA SER A 335 -8.27 -16.29 -21.08
C SER A 335 -7.10 -15.87 -20.19
N LEU A 336 -6.01 -15.47 -20.87
CA LEU A 336 -4.68 -15.06 -20.42
C LEU A 336 -4.62 -13.70 -19.68
N GLU A 337 -5.73 -13.23 -19.11
CA GLU A 337 -5.78 -11.96 -18.38
C GLU A 337 -5.81 -12.13 -16.86
N PRO A 338 -5.10 -11.27 -16.08
CA PRO A 338 -5.21 -11.25 -14.63
C PRO A 338 -6.68 -11.06 -14.24
N SER A 339 -7.18 -11.89 -13.31
CA SER A 339 -8.53 -11.79 -12.78
C SER A 339 -8.85 -10.35 -12.39
N HIS A 340 -9.92 -9.83 -13.00
CA HIS A 340 -10.44 -8.47 -12.84
C HIS A 340 -10.29 -7.93 -11.41
N SER A 341 -9.45 -6.91 -11.30
CA SER A 341 -9.60 -5.69 -10.52
C SER A 341 -10.33 -5.73 -9.17
N THR A 342 -9.63 -5.25 -8.14
CA THR A 342 -10.16 -4.46 -7.03
C THR A 342 -10.74 -3.11 -7.52
N LEU A 343 -11.63 -3.14 -8.51
CA LEU A 343 -12.45 -1.97 -8.79
C LEU A 343 -13.29 -1.70 -7.52
N PRO A 344 -13.47 -0.44 -7.11
CA PRO A 344 -14.36 -0.11 -5.99
C PRO A 344 -15.68 -0.82 -6.23
N HIS A 345 -16.17 -1.56 -5.22
CA HIS A 345 -17.51 -2.09 -5.30
C HIS A 345 -18.46 -0.93 -5.57
N GLU A 346 -19.37 -1.09 -6.53
CA GLU A 346 -20.44 -0.12 -6.73
C GLU A 346 -21.12 0.13 -5.38
N PRO A 347 -21.19 1.39 -4.91
CA PRO A 347 -21.68 1.69 -3.57
C PRO A 347 -23.02 1.03 -3.36
N SER A 348 -23.16 0.30 -2.25
CA SER A 348 -24.45 -0.30 -1.89
C SER A 348 -25.50 0.82 -1.91
N PRO A 349 -26.66 0.64 -2.57
CA PRO A 349 -27.67 1.68 -2.62
C PRO A 349 -28.06 2.06 -1.19
N PRO A 350 -28.19 3.36 -0.88
CA PRO A 350 -28.54 3.80 0.47
C PRO A 350 -29.85 3.13 0.88
N SER A 351 -29.92 2.73 2.15
CA SER A 351 -31.09 2.12 2.73
C SER A 351 -32.33 2.99 2.48
N PRO A 352 -33.52 2.42 2.26
CA PRO A 352 -34.72 3.21 2.00
C PRO A 352 -34.98 4.24 3.12
N LEU A 353 -34.63 3.91 4.36
CA LEU A 353 -34.76 4.78 5.53
C LEU A 353 -33.85 6.01 5.50
N ALA A 354 -32.79 6.04 4.69
CA ALA A 354 -31.94 7.22 4.49
C ALA A 354 -32.69 8.42 3.86
N TRP A 355 -33.87 8.15 3.28
CA TRP A 355 -34.77 9.11 2.65
C TRP A 355 -36.01 9.43 3.50
N SER A 356 -36.07 9.00 4.77
CA SER A 356 -37.21 9.28 5.64
C SER A 356 -37.41 10.77 5.89
N SER A 357 -38.65 11.19 6.17
CA SER A 357 -38.99 12.56 6.53
C SER A 357 -38.40 13.00 7.87
N ASN A 358 -38.26 12.07 8.81
CA ASN A 358 -37.64 12.31 10.10
C ASN A 358 -36.11 12.42 9.94
N GLU A 359 -35.57 13.59 10.25
CA GLU A 359 -34.14 13.90 10.12
C GLU A 359 -33.24 13.00 10.98
N GLN A 360 -33.70 12.62 12.18
CA GLN A 360 -32.95 11.74 13.07
C GLN A 360 -32.82 10.33 12.49
N ILE A 361 -33.91 9.78 11.93
CA ILE A 361 -33.93 8.45 11.31
C ILE A 361 -33.13 8.44 10.01
N ALA A 362 -33.29 9.47 9.19
CA ALA A 362 -32.57 9.60 7.93
C ALA A 362 -31.05 9.68 8.18
N LEU A 363 -30.61 10.40 9.21
CA LEU A 363 -29.20 10.50 9.55
C LEU A 363 -28.64 9.21 10.15
N LEU A 364 -29.36 8.56 11.08
CA LEU A 364 -28.97 7.26 11.61
C LEU A 364 -28.83 6.22 10.49
N ALA A 365 -29.79 6.18 9.56
CA ALA A 365 -29.74 5.30 8.41
C ALA A 365 -28.53 5.58 7.50
N ARG A 366 -28.24 6.85 7.21
CA ARG A 366 -27.05 7.25 6.42
C ARG A 366 -25.74 6.89 7.12
N ASN A 367 -25.65 7.10 8.43
CA ASN A 367 -24.47 6.72 9.22
C ASN A 367 -24.27 5.19 9.23
N ILE A 368 -25.36 4.43 9.40
CA ILE A 368 -25.36 2.97 9.34
C ILE A 368 -24.87 2.50 7.97
N ASP A 369 -25.40 3.04 6.87
CA ASP A 369 -24.98 2.68 5.52
C ASP A 369 -23.48 2.97 5.30
N ALA A 370 -23.01 4.15 5.74
CA ALA A 370 -21.61 4.53 5.65
C ALA A 370 -20.68 3.60 6.47
N MET A 371 -21.08 3.22 7.68
CA MET A 371 -20.31 2.30 8.53
C MET A 371 -20.34 0.85 7.99
N GLN A 372 -21.45 0.40 7.41
CA GLN A 372 -21.55 -0.91 6.75
C GLN A 372 -20.62 -1.00 5.54
N GLU A 373 -20.56 0.05 4.73
CA GLU A 373 -19.65 0.12 3.60
C GLU A 373 -18.18 0.16 4.06
N GLU A 374 -17.87 0.85 5.17
CA GLU A 374 -16.51 0.87 5.73
C GLU A 374 -16.04 -0.48 6.29
N LEU A 375 -16.96 -1.32 6.79
CA LEU A 375 -16.67 -2.67 7.29
C LEU A 375 -16.52 -3.72 6.17
N LYS A 376 -16.96 -3.38 4.96
CA LYS A 376 -16.89 -4.24 3.78
C LYS A 376 -15.56 -4.02 3.06
N SER A 377 -14.97 -5.10 2.58
CA SER A 377 -13.76 -5.02 1.77
C SER A 377 -14.09 -4.55 0.34
N ASN A 378 -13.21 -3.75 -0.25
CA ASN A 378 -13.29 -3.36 -1.67
C ASN A 378 -12.87 -4.47 -2.65
N GLY A 379 -12.63 -5.70 -2.18
CA GLY A 379 -12.18 -6.82 -2.99
C GLY A 379 -13.34 -7.63 -3.60
N ALA A 380 -12.99 -8.54 -4.51
CA ALA A 380 -13.94 -9.31 -5.30
C ALA A 380 -14.85 -10.24 -4.47
N LYS A 381 -14.39 -10.69 -3.28
CA LYS A 381 -15.19 -11.55 -2.39
C LYS A 381 -16.10 -10.75 -1.47
N GLY A 382 -15.89 -9.44 -1.32
CA GLY A 382 -16.72 -8.57 -0.48
C GLY A 382 -16.73 -9.02 0.98
N LEU A 383 -15.57 -9.43 1.51
CA LEU A 383 -15.41 -9.91 2.87
C LEU A 383 -15.81 -8.81 3.88
N VAL A 384 -16.58 -9.17 4.90
CA VAL A 384 -17.06 -8.23 5.93
C VAL A 384 -16.44 -8.58 7.28
N TRP A 385 -15.93 -7.57 7.99
CA TRP A 385 -15.45 -7.76 9.37
C TRP A 385 -16.63 -8.18 10.28
N PRO A 386 -16.51 -9.19 11.17
CA PRO A 386 -15.28 -9.85 11.66
C PRO A 386 -14.97 -11.22 11.01
N GLN A 387 -15.52 -11.56 9.85
CA GLN A 387 -15.30 -12.89 9.24
C GLN A 387 -13.82 -13.17 8.91
N ASN A 388 -13.02 -12.11 8.78
CA ASN A 388 -11.60 -12.15 8.48
C ASN A 388 -10.72 -12.59 9.68
N VAL A 389 -11.23 -12.64 10.92
CA VAL A 389 -10.44 -12.92 12.12
C VAL A 389 -10.18 -14.43 12.30
N THR A 390 -9.40 -15.01 11.39
CA THR A 390 -8.97 -16.41 11.46
C THR A 390 -7.45 -16.52 11.34
N TYR A 391 -6.88 -17.58 11.94
CA TYR A 391 -5.44 -17.86 11.82
C TYR A 391 -5.01 -18.05 10.36
N LYS A 392 -5.90 -18.60 9.51
CA LYS A 392 -5.65 -18.76 8.07
C LYS A 392 -5.48 -17.42 7.36
N HIS A 393 -6.38 -16.46 7.59
CA HIS A 393 -6.27 -15.13 6.98
C HIS A 393 -5.04 -14.36 7.46
N PHE A 394 -4.67 -14.52 8.73
CA PHE A 394 -3.44 -13.93 9.25
C PHE A 394 -2.18 -14.58 8.63
N LEU A 395 -2.16 -15.91 8.51
CA LEU A 395 -1.08 -16.63 7.84
C LEU A 395 -0.94 -16.22 6.37
N ASP A 396 -2.05 -16.10 5.64
CA ASP A 396 -2.04 -15.59 4.25
C ASP A 396 -1.40 -14.19 4.19
N PHE A 397 -1.73 -13.30 5.14
CA PHE A 397 -1.16 -11.96 5.22
C PHE A 397 0.35 -11.96 5.50
N MET A 398 0.83 -12.84 6.38
CA MET A 398 2.26 -12.97 6.68
C MET A 398 3.08 -13.28 5.42
N PHE A 399 2.58 -14.14 4.55
CA PHE A 399 3.26 -14.51 3.30
C PHE A 399 3.17 -13.45 2.19
N PHE A 400 2.23 -12.51 2.27
CA PHE A 400 2.13 -11.46 1.26
C PHE A 400 3.31 -10.47 1.40
N PRO A 401 3.97 -10.10 0.29
CA PRO A 401 5.08 -9.14 0.27
C PRO A 401 4.61 -7.68 0.43
N THR A 402 3.81 -7.43 1.47
CA THR A 402 3.26 -6.12 1.84
C THR A 402 3.22 -5.95 3.35
N LEU A 403 3.36 -4.71 3.80
CA LEU A 403 3.35 -4.34 5.21
C LEU A 403 2.02 -3.73 5.65
N VAL A 404 1.11 -3.47 4.71
CA VAL A 404 -0.17 -2.83 4.98
C VAL A 404 -1.29 -3.84 4.87
N TYR A 405 -1.87 -4.18 6.02
CA TYR A 405 -3.01 -5.07 6.13
C TYR A 405 -4.29 -4.50 5.48
N GLN A 406 -4.93 -5.32 4.66
CA GLN A 406 -6.29 -5.13 4.12
C GLN A 406 -7.08 -6.43 4.27
N LEU A 407 -8.42 -6.33 4.29
CA LEU A 407 -9.29 -7.51 4.42
C LEU A 407 -9.15 -8.47 3.23
N GLU A 408 -8.92 -7.91 2.04
CA GLU A 408 -8.79 -8.68 0.81
C GLU A 408 -7.70 -8.08 -0.07
N TYR A 409 -6.99 -8.96 -0.78
CA TYR A 409 -5.92 -8.60 -1.71
C TYR A 409 -6.22 -9.14 -3.11
N PRO A 410 -5.77 -8.47 -4.17
CA PRO A 410 -5.89 -8.99 -5.52
C PRO A 410 -5.02 -10.26 -5.64
N ARG A 411 -5.62 -11.36 -6.10
CA ARG A 411 -4.93 -12.65 -6.27
C ARG A 411 -4.87 -13.13 -7.72
N THR A 412 -3.81 -13.84 -8.07
CA THR A 412 -3.67 -14.56 -9.34
C THR A 412 -4.44 -15.89 -9.30
N LYS A 413 -4.93 -16.35 -10.45
CA LYS A 413 -5.70 -17.61 -10.55
C LYS A 413 -4.83 -18.86 -10.44
N THR A 414 -3.58 -18.79 -10.90
CA THR A 414 -2.65 -19.91 -11.00
C THR A 414 -1.25 -19.50 -10.57
N MET A 415 -0.50 -20.43 -9.98
CA MET A 415 0.92 -20.26 -9.66
C MET A 415 1.78 -20.77 -10.83
N ARG A 416 2.79 -20.01 -11.24
CA ARG A 416 3.76 -20.39 -12.28
C ARG A 416 5.03 -20.95 -11.63
N PRO A 417 5.19 -22.28 -11.50
CA PRO A 417 6.31 -22.87 -10.75
C PRO A 417 7.67 -22.55 -11.37
N LEU A 418 7.77 -22.48 -12.70
CA LEU A 418 9.03 -22.14 -13.37
C LEU A 418 9.51 -20.73 -13.02
N VAL A 419 8.60 -19.77 -12.86
CA VAL A 419 8.94 -18.40 -12.44
C VAL A 419 9.46 -18.41 -10.99
N VAL A 420 8.88 -19.23 -10.12
CA VAL A 420 9.37 -19.39 -8.74
C VAL A 420 10.79 -19.95 -8.75
N VAL A 421 11.04 -21.03 -9.49
CA VAL A 421 12.38 -21.63 -9.60
C VAL A 421 13.39 -20.65 -10.18
N GLU A 422 13.03 -19.94 -11.26
CA GLU A 422 13.83 -18.88 -11.86
C GLU A 422 14.20 -17.81 -10.82
N LYS A 423 13.24 -17.32 -10.04
CA LYS A 423 13.46 -16.30 -9.02
C LYS A 423 14.28 -16.83 -7.83
N VAL A 424 14.14 -18.10 -7.45
CA VAL A 424 14.99 -18.74 -6.44
C VAL A 424 16.44 -18.82 -6.92
N VAL A 425 16.67 -19.26 -8.15
CA VAL A 425 18.02 -19.29 -8.76
C VAL A 425 18.59 -17.88 -8.87
N ALA A 426 17.80 -16.90 -9.31
CA ALA A 426 18.22 -15.50 -9.39
C ALA A 426 18.57 -14.90 -8.02
N THR A 427 17.81 -15.22 -6.96
CA THR A 427 18.12 -14.82 -5.58
C THR A 427 19.45 -15.43 -5.13
N LEU A 428 19.65 -16.74 -5.31
CA LEU A 428 20.92 -17.39 -4.95
C LEU A 428 22.10 -16.80 -5.72
N GLY A 429 21.94 -16.60 -7.04
CA GLY A 429 22.98 -15.98 -7.88
C GLY A 429 23.30 -14.55 -7.47
N THR A 430 22.29 -13.74 -7.10
CA THR A 430 22.48 -12.37 -6.60
C THR A 430 23.25 -12.37 -5.28
N PHE A 431 22.93 -13.27 -4.34
CA PHE A 431 23.70 -13.41 -3.09
C PHE A 431 25.15 -13.83 -3.35
N SER A 432 25.38 -14.77 -4.26
CA SER A 432 26.73 -15.19 -4.68
C SER A 432 27.51 -14.05 -5.32
N LEU A 433 26.86 -13.17 -6.10
CA LEU A 433 27.47 -11.98 -6.70
C LEU A 433 27.87 -10.94 -5.66
N ILE A 434 26.94 -10.57 -4.76
CA ILE A 434 27.22 -9.65 -3.65
C ILE A 434 28.40 -10.16 -2.83
N TYR A 435 28.43 -11.46 -2.57
CA TYR A 435 29.53 -12.11 -1.88
C TYR A 435 30.86 -11.96 -2.64
N THR A 436 30.87 -12.32 -3.92
CA THR A 436 32.06 -12.27 -4.77
C THR A 436 32.64 -10.85 -4.82
N ILE A 437 31.78 -9.85 -5.02
CA ILE A 437 32.17 -8.44 -5.03
C ILE A 437 32.71 -8.01 -3.67
N THR A 438 32.08 -8.46 -2.59
CA THR A 438 32.55 -8.13 -1.24
C THR A 438 33.94 -8.70 -0.96
N GLU A 439 34.15 -9.99 -1.23
CA GLU A 439 35.42 -10.69 -0.96
C GLU A 439 36.56 -10.16 -1.83
N HIS A 440 36.34 -9.95 -3.13
CA HIS A 440 37.41 -9.64 -4.08
C HIS A 440 37.62 -8.14 -4.33
N TYR A 441 36.59 -7.31 -4.12
CA TYR A 441 36.65 -5.88 -4.47
C TYR A 441 36.46 -4.94 -3.27
N ILE A 442 35.81 -5.37 -2.19
CA ILE A 442 35.60 -4.53 -1.00
C ILE A 442 36.64 -4.84 0.08
N LEU A 443 36.72 -6.09 0.55
CA LEU A 443 37.60 -6.48 1.66
C LEU A 443 39.08 -6.09 1.46
N PRO A 444 39.68 -6.23 0.26
CA PRO A 444 41.09 -5.89 0.06
C PRO A 444 41.38 -4.39 0.15
N VAL A 445 40.35 -3.56 -0.04
CA VAL A 445 40.47 -2.10 -0.11
C VAL A 445 39.88 -1.41 1.13
N ILE A 446 39.62 -2.18 2.18
CA ILE A 446 39.22 -1.62 3.48
C ILE A 446 40.34 -0.71 3.99
N PRO A 447 40.00 0.53 4.45
CA PRO A 447 41.00 1.50 4.88
C PRO A 447 41.83 0.95 6.05
N LYS A 448 43.16 1.04 5.95
CA LYS A 448 44.07 0.73 7.05
C LYS A 448 44.46 2.00 7.81
N PRO A 449 44.89 1.90 9.08
CA PRO A 449 45.35 3.06 9.83
C PRO A 449 46.48 3.79 9.07
N GLY A 450 46.26 5.06 8.72
CA GLY A 450 47.22 5.89 7.96
C GLY A 450 46.89 6.10 6.48
N ASP A 451 45.89 5.41 5.93
CA ASP A 451 45.48 5.61 4.53
C ASP A 451 44.71 6.94 4.34
N PRO A 452 44.96 7.69 3.25
CA PRO A 452 44.17 8.87 2.93
C PRO A 452 42.68 8.53 2.74
N LEU A 453 41.80 9.24 3.46
CA LEU A 453 40.35 9.03 3.40
C LEU A 453 39.80 9.08 1.97
N LEU A 454 40.26 10.05 1.18
CA LEU A 454 39.79 10.25 -0.20
C LEU A 454 40.15 9.06 -1.12
N ARG A 455 41.33 8.47 -0.95
CA ARG A 455 41.76 7.32 -1.76
C ARG A 455 40.90 6.10 -1.45
N SER A 456 40.65 5.85 -0.17
CA SER A 456 39.78 4.76 0.27
C SER A 456 38.36 4.96 -0.23
N PHE A 457 37.82 6.17 -0.09
CA PHE A 457 36.48 6.54 -0.58
C PHE A 457 36.31 6.26 -2.07
N ILE A 458 37.24 6.71 -2.92
CA ILE A 458 37.15 6.52 -4.38
C ILE A 458 37.20 5.02 -4.74
N ASN A 459 38.07 4.26 -4.10
CA ASN A 459 38.21 2.83 -4.39
C ASN A 459 36.97 2.03 -3.94
N LEU A 460 36.30 2.44 -2.86
CA LEU A 460 35.08 1.80 -2.34
C LEU A 460 33.80 2.25 -3.05
N ALA A 461 33.79 3.42 -3.70
CA ALA A 461 32.63 3.99 -4.37
C ALA A 461 31.98 3.07 -5.38
N LEU A 462 32.77 2.52 -6.31
CA LEU A 462 32.24 1.69 -7.39
C LEU A 462 31.80 0.29 -6.89
N PRO A 463 32.62 -0.46 -6.12
CA PRO A 463 32.18 -1.75 -5.58
C PRO A 463 30.92 -1.67 -4.72
N MET A 464 30.83 -0.65 -3.86
CA MET A 464 29.64 -0.43 -3.01
C MET A 464 28.40 -0.05 -3.84
N MET A 465 28.57 0.78 -4.87
CA MET A 465 27.48 1.13 -5.78
C MET A 465 26.94 -0.11 -6.51
N VAL A 466 27.82 -0.95 -7.05
CA VAL A 466 27.41 -2.19 -7.73
C VAL A 466 26.66 -3.11 -6.77
N ASN A 467 27.14 -3.24 -5.53
CA ASN A 467 26.44 -4.02 -4.51
C ASN A 467 25.03 -3.46 -4.18
N TYR A 468 24.87 -2.14 -4.18
CA TYR A 468 23.57 -1.51 -3.97
C TYR A 468 22.60 -1.69 -5.15
N LEU A 469 23.12 -1.70 -6.38
CA LEU A 469 22.29 -1.87 -7.59
C LEU A 469 21.64 -3.26 -7.67
N PHE A 470 22.08 -4.24 -6.88
CA PHE A 470 21.37 -5.50 -6.76
C PHE A 470 20.00 -5.28 -6.10
N ILE A 471 18.95 -5.31 -6.93
CA ILE A 471 17.58 -5.20 -6.48
C ILE A 471 17.16 -6.55 -5.87
N ILE A 472 17.62 -6.84 -4.67
CA ILE A 472 17.28 -8.07 -3.92
C ILE A 472 15.75 -8.19 -3.78
N PHE A 473 15.06 -7.05 -3.62
CA PHE A 473 13.60 -6.99 -3.57
C PHE A 473 12.91 -7.52 -4.85
N GLU A 474 13.50 -7.36 -6.03
CA GLU A 474 12.91 -7.85 -7.30
C GLU A 474 12.90 -9.37 -7.36
N CYS A 475 13.94 -10.03 -6.87
CA CYS A 475 14.01 -11.50 -6.90
C CYS A 475 13.18 -12.10 -5.77
N VAL A 476 13.37 -11.61 -4.55
CA VAL A 476 12.72 -12.15 -3.34
C VAL A 476 11.22 -11.84 -3.32
N CYS A 477 10.82 -10.57 -3.36
CA CYS A 477 9.41 -10.19 -3.19
C CYS A 477 8.55 -10.72 -4.33
N THR A 478 9.07 -10.77 -5.55
CA THR A 478 8.37 -11.39 -6.69
C THR A 478 8.23 -12.89 -6.53
N GLY A 479 9.24 -13.59 -6.00
CA GLY A 479 9.14 -15.00 -5.66
C GLY A 479 8.03 -15.28 -4.64
N PHE A 480 7.98 -14.50 -3.55
CA PHE A 480 6.90 -14.59 -2.55
C PHE A 480 5.54 -14.20 -3.10
N ALA A 481 5.48 -13.19 -3.98
CA ALA A 481 4.23 -12.81 -4.63
C ALA A 481 3.65 -13.96 -5.46
N GLU A 482 4.51 -14.66 -6.21
CA GLU A 482 4.08 -15.82 -7.00
C GLU A 482 3.65 -17.00 -6.11
N LEU A 483 4.42 -17.31 -5.05
CA LEU A 483 4.09 -18.37 -4.09
C LEU A 483 2.78 -18.12 -3.34
N SER A 484 2.51 -16.87 -2.97
CA SER A 484 1.31 -16.47 -2.23
C SER A 484 0.11 -16.13 -3.12
N TYR A 485 0.25 -16.24 -4.45
CA TYR A 485 -0.76 -15.81 -5.43
C TYR A 485 -1.09 -14.32 -5.35
N PHE A 486 -0.16 -13.48 -4.88
CA PHE A 486 -0.35 -12.03 -4.79
C PHE A 486 -0.19 -11.39 -6.17
N ALA A 487 -1.19 -10.60 -6.58
CA ALA A 487 -1.24 -10.03 -7.92
C ALA A 487 -0.65 -8.61 -8.04
N ASP A 488 -0.44 -7.90 -6.93
CA ASP A 488 0.19 -6.57 -6.96
C ASP A 488 1.71 -6.73 -6.82
N ARG A 489 2.45 -6.59 -7.92
CA ARG A 489 3.91 -6.85 -7.96
C ARG A 489 4.74 -5.58 -8.11
N GLU A 490 4.14 -4.43 -7.86
CA GLU A 490 4.81 -3.14 -7.96
C GLU A 490 5.56 -2.79 -6.66
N PHE A 491 6.63 -3.54 -6.35
CA PHE A 491 7.41 -3.32 -5.12
C PHE A 491 8.30 -2.07 -5.17
N TYR A 492 8.67 -1.65 -6.38
CA TYR A 492 9.46 -0.45 -6.66
C TYR A 492 9.00 0.16 -8.00
N GLN A 493 9.39 1.41 -8.23
CA GLN A 493 9.18 2.12 -9.49
C GLN A 493 10.54 2.47 -10.12
N ASP A 494 10.53 3.23 -11.21
CA ASP A 494 11.68 3.83 -11.90
C ASP A 494 12.42 4.85 -11.00
N TRP A 495 13.00 4.37 -9.91
CA TRP A 495 13.71 5.19 -8.92
C TRP A 495 15.04 5.72 -9.47
N TRP A 496 15.66 5.01 -10.43
CA TRP A 496 16.89 5.43 -11.11
C TRP A 496 16.73 6.75 -11.89
N ASN A 497 15.51 7.05 -12.33
CA ASN A 497 15.14 8.29 -13.01
C ASN A 497 14.73 9.41 -12.03
N SER A 498 14.96 9.22 -10.72
CA SER A 498 14.58 10.23 -9.72
C SER A 498 15.44 11.48 -9.85
N THR A 499 14.81 12.65 -9.77
CA THR A 499 15.50 13.95 -9.81
C THR A 499 15.63 14.58 -8.42
N SER A 500 15.10 13.92 -7.39
CA SER A 500 15.12 14.39 -6.00
C SER A 500 15.05 13.22 -5.02
N TRP A 501 15.63 13.41 -3.84
CA TRP A 501 15.61 12.44 -2.74
C TRP A 501 14.18 12.11 -2.25
N ASP A 502 13.27 13.07 -2.31
CA ASP A 502 11.86 12.85 -1.98
C ASP A 502 11.19 11.87 -2.96
N GLN A 503 11.46 12.02 -4.27
CA GLN A 503 10.95 11.10 -5.28
C GLN A 503 11.57 9.70 -5.13
N PHE A 504 12.88 9.63 -4.86
CA PHE A 504 13.57 8.37 -4.61
C PHE A 504 12.97 7.59 -3.43
N SER A 505 12.74 8.26 -2.29
CA SER A 505 12.20 7.62 -1.08
C SER A 505 10.81 6.98 -1.29
N ARG A 506 10.03 7.51 -2.25
CA ARG A 506 8.70 6.99 -2.63
C ARG A 506 8.77 5.80 -3.59
N LYS A 507 9.81 5.74 -4.43
CA LYS A 507 9.92 4.79 -5.55
C LYS A 507 10.78 3.56 -5.24
N TRP A 508 11.77 3.66 -4.36
CA TRP A 508 12.74 2.59 -4.10
C TRP A 508 12.13 1.37 -3.39
N ASN A 509 11.40 1.59 -2.29
CA ASN A 509 10.79 0.52 -1.50
C ASN A 509 9.34 0.90 -1.17
N LYS A 510 8.42 0.56 -2.09
CA LYS A 510 7.00 0.91 -1.94
C LYS A 510 6.35 0.27 -0.73
N PRO A 511 6.58 -1.02 -0.37
CA PRO A 511 5.99 -1.60 0.83
C PRO A 511 6.28 -0.81 2.11
N VAL A 512 7.55 -0.42 2.32
CA VAL A 512 7.97 0.37 3.50
C VAL A 512 7.43 1.80 3.42
N HIS A 513 7.54 2.45 2.27
CA HIS A 513 7.02 3.79 2.07
C HIS A 513 5.50 3.85 2.35
N THR A 514 4.75 2.89 1.82
CA THR A 514 3.30 2.76 2.00
C THR A 514 2.93 2.56 3.47
N PHE A 515 3.69 1.74 4.20
CA PHE A 515 3.53 1.57 5.64
C PHE A 515 3.75 2.88 6.41
N LEU A 516 4.88 3.55 6.16
CA LEU A 516 5.22 4.83 6.80
C LEU A 516 4.19 5.91 6.48
N LEU A 517 3.73 5.99 5.23
CA LEU A 517 2.71 6.94 4.80
C LEU A 517 1.38 6.72 5.56
N ARG A 518 0.93 5.47 5.67
CA ARG A 518 -0.36 5.12 6.28
C ARG A 518 -0.33 5.23 7.80
N HIS A 519 0.64 4.60 8.45
CA HIS A 519 0.63 4.38 9.90
C HIS A 519 1.40 5.44 10.67
N VAL A 520 2.38 6.10 10.05
CA VAL A 520 3.22 7.11 10.71
C VAL A 520 2.80 8.50 10.27
N TYR A 521 2.91 8.82 8.98
CA TYR A 521 2.66 10.15 8.44
C TYR A 521 1.21 10.59 8.63
N ALA A 522 0.26 9.80 8.12
CA ALA A 522 -1.17 10.14 8.22
C ALA A 522 -1.69 10.10 9.67
N SER A 523 -1.18 9.18 10.49
CA SER A 523 -1.53 9.10 11.91
C SER A 523 -1.01 10.30 12.70
N THR A 524 0.23 10.73 12.45
CA THR A 524 0.83 11.93 13.05
C THR A 524 0.08 13.20 12.63
N MET A 525 -0.30 13.31 11.36
CA MET A 525 -1.04 14.46 10.85
C MET A 525 -2.47 14.54 11.43
N THR A 526 -3.17 13.41 11.55
CA THR A 526 -4.57 13.39 12.02
C THR A 526 -4.67 13.37 13.54
N GLY A 527 -3.80 12.62 14.22
CA GLY A 527 -3.82 12.42 15.67
C GLY A 527 -3.19 13.57 16.44
N LEU A 528 -1.96 13.97 16.05
CA LEU A 528 -1.20 15.05 16.70
C LEU A 528 -1.43 16.42 16.04
N GLN A 529 -2.22 16.50 14.97
CA GLN A 529 -2.51 17.73 14.22
C GLN A 529 -1.26 18.51 13.79
N LEU A 530 -0.16 17.79 13.53
CA LEU A 530 1.10 18.40 13.12
C LEU A 530 1.06 18.92 11.68
N SER A 531 1.90 19.92 11.40
CA SER A 531 2.10 20.45 10.06
C SER A 531 2.68 19.38 9.11
N ARG A 532 2.53 19.59 7.79
CA ARG A 532 3.05 18.64 6.78
C ARG A 532 4.56 18.45 6.87
N THR A 533 5.31 19.50 7.20
CA THR A 533 6.77 19.46 7.34
C THR A 533 7.17 18.73 8.62
N SER A 534 6.49 19.00 9.75
CA SER A 534 6.72 18.29 11.01
C SER A 534 6.37 16.81 10.90
N ALA A 535 5.27 16.45 10.23
CA ALA A 535 4.89 15.04 10.00
C ALA A 535 5.92 14.31 9.10
N ALA A 536 6.44 14.98 8.07
CA ALA A 536 7.53 14.44 7.25
C ALA A 536 8.80 14.24 8.09
N PHE A 537 9.20 15.23 8.90
CA PHE A 537 10.36 15.13 9.80
C PHE A 537 10.24 13.95 10.75
N VAL A 538 9.08 13.78 11.43
CA VAL A 538 8.84 12.64 12.33
C VAL A 538 8.94 11.30 11.59
N THR A 539 8.43 11.23 10.35
CA THR A 539 8.48 10.01 9.54
C THR A 539 9.91 9.65 9.15
N PHE A 540 10.71 10.64 8.72
CA PHE A 540 12.13 10.45 8.42
C PHE A 540 12.96 10.11 9.66
N LEU A 541 12.67 10.76 10.80
CA LEU A 541 13.33 10.50 12.07
C LEU A 541 13.11 9.05 12.52
N LEU A 542 11.86 8.58 12.50
CA LEU A 542 11.54 7.19 12.83
C LEU A 542 12.27 6.22 11.89
N SER A 543 12.26 6.51 10.58
CA SER A 543 12.97 5.70 9.59
C SER A 543 14.48 5.64 9.90
N ALA A 544 15.13 6.77 10.18
CA ALA A 544 16.55 6.85 10.51
C ALA A 544 16.90 6.08 11.79
N LEU A 545 16.04 6.14 12.82
CA LEU A 545 16.21 5.37 14.06
C LEU A 545 16.11 3.86 13.81
N CYS A 546 15.16 3.41 13.00
CA CYS A 546 15.05 2.00 12.63
C CYS A 546 16.28 1.51 11.86
N HIS A 547 16.81 2.31 10.93
CA HIS A 547 18.02 1.96 10.17
C HIS A 547 19.25 1.89 11.08
N GLU A 548 19.42 2.84 12.00
CA GLU A 548 20.49 2.80 13.00
C GLU A 548 20.35 1.61 13.94
N LEU A 549 19.12 1.25 14.35
CA LEU A 549 18.88 0.06 15.17
C LEU A 549 19.35 -1.21 14.47
N VAL A 550 19.03 -1.37 13.17
CA VAL A 550 19.52 -2.50 12.37
C VAL A 550 21.04 -2.53 12.37
N MET A 551 21.69 -1.38 12.10
CA MET A 551 23.15 -1.30 12.09
C MET A 551 23.76 -1.61 13.46
N ALA A 552 23.16 -1.12 14.54
CA ALA A 552 23.61 -1.38 15.91
C ALA A 552 23.54 -2.88 16.25
N VAL A 553 22.49 -3.58 15.82
CA VAL A 553 22.34 -5.02 16.06
C VAL A 553 23.31 -5.84 15.20
N VAL A 554 23.53 -5.45 13.93
CA VAL A 554 24.42 -6.16 13.00
C VAL A 554 25.89 -5.96 13.36
N THR A 555 26.29 -4.73 13.66
CA THR A 555 27.69 -4.39 13.95
C THR A 555 28.08 -4.55 15.42
N LYS A 556 27.10 -4.74 16.32
CA LYS A 556 27.25 -4.72 17.79
C LYS A 556 27.90 -3.43 18.30
N LYS A 557 27.80 -2.34 17.56
CA LYS A 557 28.36 -1.03 17.89
C LYS A 557 27.34 0.04 17.56
N ILE A 558 27.09 0.94 18.51
CA ILE A 558 26.23 2.09 18.26
C ILE A 558 27.11 3.21 17.74
N ARG A 559 26.97 3.54 16.45
CA ARG A 559 27.71 4.62 15.78
C ARG A 559 26.74 5.32 14.84
N PRO A 560 26.25 6.53 15.17
CA PRO A 560 25.13 7.18 14.51
C PRO A 560 25.46 7.71 13.10
N TYR A 561 26.40 7.12 12.36
CA TYR A 561 26.76 7.53 11.00
C TYR A 561 25.59 7.38 10.04
N LEU A 562 24.88 6.24 10.07
CA LEU A 562 23.72 6.02 9.22
C LEU A 562 22.57 6.95 9.61
N PHE A 563 22.31 7.10 10.91
CA PHE A 563 21.35 8.07 11.42
C PHE A 563 21.61 9.49 10.88
N LEU A 564 22.84 9.98 11.02
CA LEU A 564 23.21 11.35 10.61
C LEU A 564 23.12 11.53 9.10
N MET A 565 23.60 10.56 8.31
CA MET A 565 23.50 10.61 6.85
C MET A 565 22.05 10.57 6.35
N GLN A 566 21.18 9.78 7.01
CA GLN A 566 19.77 9.70 6.66
C GLN A 566 19.02 10.98 7.03
N MET A 567 19.34 11.61 8.17
CA MET A 567 18.78 12.91 8.54
C MET A 567 19.28 14.04 7.63
N ALA A 568 20.51 13.94 7.11
CA ALA A 568 21.06 14.88 6.13
C ALA A 568 20.31 14.86 4.77
N GLN A 569 19.51 13.83 4.49
CA GLN A 569 18.64 13.79 3.31
C GLN A 569 17.58 14.90 3.34
N LEU A 570 17.08 15.32 4.51
CA LEU A 570 16.05 16.35 4.63
C LEU A 570 16.55 17.74 4.14
N PRO A 571 17.73 18.24 4.60
CA PRO A 571 18.37 19.40 3.98
C PRO A 571 18.59 19.25 2.48
N MET A 572 19.04 18.08 2.01
CA MET A 572 19.23 17.85 0.57
C MET A 572 17.91 17.91 -0.21
N ILE A 573 16.80 17.44 0.36
CA ILE A 573 15.45 17.59 -0.23
C ILE A 573 15.06 19.07 -0.31
N ALA A 574 15.37 19.86 0.71
CA ALA A 574 15.11 21.31 0.71
C ALA A 574 15.95 22.02 -0.37
N LEU A 575 17.23 21.68 -0.50
CA LEU A 575 18.11 22.18 -1.56
C LEU A 575 17.64 21.77 -2.96
N GLY A 576 17.14 20.54 -3.12
CA GLY A 576 16.57 20.07 -4.38
C GLY A 576 15.28 20.79 -4.81
N LYS A 577 14.62 21.51 -3.89
CA LYS A 577 13.45 22.35 -4.19
C LYS A 577 13.82 23.74 -4.69
N LEU A 578 15.10 24.10 -4.68
CA LEU A 578 15.57 25.39 -5.21
C LEU A 578 15.23 25.49 -6.71
N PRO A 579 14.83 26.68 -7.19
CA PRO A 579 14.35 26.87 -8.56
C PRO A 579 15.40 26.52 -9.63
N ILE A 580 16.69 26.67 -9.31
CA ILE A 580 17.80 26.33 -10.21
C ILE A 580 17.85 24.82 -10.50
N VAL A 581 17.73 23.99 -9.46
CA VAL A 581 17.76 22.53 -9.57
C VAL A 581 16.44 22.01 -10.14
N LYS A 582 15.31 22.63 -9.77
CA LYS A 582 13.99 22.26 -10.27
C LYS A 582 13.82 22.52 -11.78
N ARG A 583 14.51 23.54 -12.31
CA ARG A 583 14.47 23.89 -13.74
C ARG A 583 15.20 22.87 -14.62
N ASN A 584 16.23 22.20 -14.10
CA ASN A 584 17.00 21.21 -14.85
C ASN A 584 16.93 19.81 -14.22
N LYS A 585 16.05 18.96 -14.78
CA LYS A 585 15.84 17.59 -14.33
C LYS A 585 17.13 16.74 -14.39
N THR A 586 17.99 16.96 -15.38
CA THR A 586 19.24 16.22 -15.55
C THR A 586 20.22 16.52 -14.42
N VAL A 587 20.36 17.80 -14.05
CA VAL A 587 21.21 18.19 -12.91
C VAL A 587 20.69 17.58 -11.61
N GLY A 588 19.37 17.56 -11.40
CA GLY A 588 18.77 16.89 -10.25
C GLY A 588 19.09 15.39 -10.19
N ASN A 589 19.07 14.71 -11.34
CA ASN A 589 19.42 13.29 -11.43
C ASN A 589 20.93 13.05 -11.19
N ILE A 590 21.82 13.89 -11.73
CA ILE A 590 23.27 13.81 -11.49
C ILE A 590 23.59 14.00 -10.00
N VAL A 591 22.99 15.02 -9.36
CA VAL A 591 23.18 15.27 -7.92
C VAL A 591 22.65 14.11 -7.09
N PHE A 592 21.54 13.50 -7.50
CA PHE A 592 21.01 12.30 -6.86
C PHE A 592 21.99 11.11 -6.93
N TRP A 593 22.50 10.78 -8.12
CA TRP A 593 23.47 9.68 -8.28
C TRP A 593 24.80 9.96 -7.58
N ALA A 594 25.29 11.20 -7.62
CA ALA A 594 26.50 11.60 -6.90
C ALA A 594 26.33 11.47 -5.39
N GLY A 595 25.17 11.86 -4.85
CA GLY A 595 24.85 11.71 -3.44
C GLY A 595 24.65 10.25 -3.01
N LEU A 596 24.09 9.41 -3.89
CA LEU A 596 23.99 7.97 -3.66
C LEU A 596 25.38 7.31 -3.66
N MET A 597 26.27 7.72 -4.57
CA MET A 597 27.64 7.21 -4.68
C MET A 597 28.52 7.66 -3.52
N SER A 598 28.27 8.83 -2.93
CA SER A 598 29.01 9.29 -1.77
C SER A 598 28.52 8.70 -0.45
N GLY A 599 27.24 8.34 -0.34
CA GLY A 599 26.67 7.82 0.91
C GLY A 599 27.26 6.47 1.35
N PHE A 600 27.29 5.48 0.45
CA PHE A 600 27.69 4.11 0.83
C PHE A 600 29.15 3.97 1.29
N PRO A 601 30.16 4.60 0.63
CA PRO A 601 31.55 4.47 1.06
C PRO A 601 31.88 5.20 2.36
N LEU A 602 31.00 6.10 2.83
CA LEU A 602 31.14 6.82 4.09
C LEU A 602 30.56 6.05 5.29
N LEU A 603 29.72 5.04 5.03
CA LEU A 603 29.17 4.10 6.01
C LEU A 603 30.20 3.00 6.32
#